data_AF-A0A925EFL0-F1
#
_entry.id   AF-A0A925EFL0-F1
#
_cell.length_a   1.000
_cell.length_b   1.000
_cell.length_c   1.000
_cell.angle_alpha   90.00
_cell.angle_beta   90.00
_cell.angle_gamma   90.00
#
_symmetry.space_group_name_H-M   'P 1'
#
loop_
_entity.id
_entity.type
_entity.pdbx_description
1 polymer ?
#
loop_
_entity_poly.entity_id
_entity_poly.type
_entity_poly.pdbx_seq_one_letter_code
_entity_poly.pdbx_strand_id
1 'polypeptide(L)'
;MVLYGGLTDEQDFTDTWEWDGESWTQLTVEGPGPREGSGMTYDGERDKVILFGGAQSGKMMNDTWEWDGVQWTNVSNEGPTPRFPAGFTYNAENKNTLLFGGHSFDNQGFTTYADSWTWDGLNWKQVATEGPSARDGARAIFIPTSDYILLFGGAEIAADVTNLNDTWIWNGSQWEELDVQGPPHARVHPAMAFDESRGVVVMTGGSNGPNATMPDTWEWDGAAWNCMAKCE
;
A
#
# COMPACT_ATOMS: atom_id res chain seq x y z
N MET A 1 1.36 15.32 -8.59
CA MET A 1 0.83 14.03 -8.10
C MET A 1 0.29 13.25 -9.29
N VAL A 2 0.48 11.94 -9.34
CA VAL A 2 0.02 11.10 -10.45
C VAL A 2 -1.05 10.12 -9.94
N LEU A 3 -2.13 9.98 -10.72
CA LEU A 3 -3.19 8.99 -10.51
C LEU A 3 -3.28 8.11 -11.76
N TYR A 4 -3.47 6.81 -11.56
CA TYR A 4 -3.64 5.85 -12.66
C TYR A 4 -4.81 4.89 -12.39
N GLY A 5 -5.66 4.72 -13.38
CA GLY A 5 -6.70 3.68 -13.40
C GLY A 5 -7.82 3.88 -12.38
N GLY A 6 -8.25 2.79 -11.75
CA GLY A 6 -9.48 2.72 -10.94
C GLY A 6 -10.61 2.00 -11.67
N LEU A 7 -11.79 1.95 -11.03
CA LEU A 7 -12.94 1.23 -11.56
C LEU A 7 -14.24 2.03 -11.47
N THR A 8 -15.21 1.64 -12.29
CA THR A 8 -16.64 1.78 -12.02
C THR A 8 -17.29 0.39 -11.99
N ASP A 9 -18.59 0.33 -11.72
CA ASP A 9 -19.36 -0.92 -11.86
C ASP A 9 -19.32 -1.51 -13.28
N GLU A 10 -18.89 -0.73 -14.28
CA GLU A 10 -18.97 -1.08 -15.70
C GLU A 10 -17.59 -1.30 -16.35
N GLN A 11 -16.52 -0.68 -15.83
CA GLN A 11 -15.20 -0.73 -16.46
C GLN A 11 -14.04 -0.41 -15.52
N ASP A 12 -12.89 -0.97 -15.86
CA ASP A 12 -11.58 -0.57 -15.34
C ASP A 12 -11.00 0.55 -16.21
N PHE A 13 -10.42 1.58 -15.59
CA PHE A 13 -9.85 2.73 -16.29
C PHE A 13 -8.37 2.53 -16.64
N THR A 14 -7.95 3.15 -17.75
CA THR A 14 -6.56 3.14 -18.26
C THR A 14 -5.87 4.49 -18.13
N ASP A 15 -6.57 5.50 -17.60
CA ASP A 15 -6.17 6.88 -17.72
C ASP A 15 -5.08 7.26 -16.73
N THR A 16 -4.24 8.20 -17.16
CA THR A 16 -3.23 8.83 -16.32
C THR A 16 -3.67 10.27 -16.09
N TRP A 17 -3.72 10.68 -14.83
CA TRP A 17 -4.01 12.05 -14.43
C TRP A 17 -2.84 12.62 -13.66
N GLU A 18 -2.51 13.87 -13.97
CA GLU A 18 -1.49 14.63 -13.25
C GLU A 18 -2.09 15.87 -12.60
N TRP A 19 -1.74 16.09 -11.34
CA TRP A 19 -2.04 17.29 -10.57
C TRP A 19 -0.78 18.14 -10.44
N ASP A 20 -0.88 19.40 -10.88
CA ASP A 20 0.20 20.38 -10.88
C ASP A 20 0.24 21.27 -9.61
N GLY A 21 -0.74 21.14 -8.71
CA GLY A 21 -0.91 22.01 -7.56
C GLY A 21 -2.19 22.86 -7.62
N GLU A 22 -2.77 23.03 -8.80
CA GLU A 22 -3.94 23.87 -9.06
C GLU A 22 -5.05 23.15 -9.83
N SER A 23 -4.70 22.27 -10.77
CA SER A 23 -5.64 21.58 -11.64
C SER A 23 -5.22 20.16 -11.99
N TRP A 24 -6.21 19.30 -12.24
CA TRP A 24 -6.00 17.95 -12.75
C TRP A 24 -6.04 17.98 -14.28
N THR A 25 -5.02 17.40 -14.90
CA THR A 25 -4.94 17.23 -16.36
C THR A 25 -4.86 15.75 -16.69
N GLN A 26 -5.75 15.28 -17.57
CA GLN A 26 -5.68 13.93 -18.11
C GLN A 26 -4.60 13.87 -19.19
N LEU A 27 -3.65 12.96 -19.04
CA LEU A 27 -2.58 12.74 -20.01
C LEU A 27 -3.00 11.64 -21.01
N THR A 28 -2.72 11.88 -22.29
CA THR A 28 -2.95 10.88 -23.35
C THR A 28 -1.65 10.13 -23.63
N VAL A 29 -1.39 9.10 -22.81
CA VAL A 29 -0.18 8.27 -22.86
C VAL A 29 -0.55 6.79 -22.85
N GLU A 30 0.24 5.97 -23.53
CA GLU A 30 0.14 4.52 -23.37
C GLU A 30 0.60 4.15 -21.95
N GLY A 31 -0.05 3.14 -21.38
CA GLY A 31 0.15 2.81 -19.99
C GLY A 31 -0.03 1.33 -19.69
N PRO A 32 -0.01 0.98 -18.40
CA PRO A 32 -0.19 -0.38 -17.88
C PRO A 32 -1.46 -1.11 -18.37
N GLY A 33 -2.40 -0.42 -18.99
CA GLY A 33 -3.72 -0.96 -19.34
C GLY A 33 -4.67 -0.90 -18.14
N PRO A 34 -5.94 -1.26 -18.36
CA PRO A 34 -6.99 -0.97 -17.40
C PRO A 34 -6.80 -1.78 -16.13
N ARG A 35 -6.78 -1.12 -14.97
CA ARG A 35 -6.59 -1.82 -13.70
C ARG A 35 -7.14 -1.09 -12.49
N GLU A 36 -7.62 -1.88 -11.54
CA GLU A 36 -7.99 -1.46 -10.19
C GLU A 36 -6.98 -1.97 -9.15
N GLY A 37 -7.04 -1.43 -7.93
CA GLY A 37 -6.34 -1.96 -6.76
C GLY A 37 -4.81 -2.04 -6.84
N SER A 38 -4.19 -1.36 -7.80
CA SER A 38 -2.73 -1.37 -7.96
C SER A 38 -2.04 -0.62 -6.82
N GLY A 39 -0.85 -1.08 -6.42
CA GLY A 39 0.01 -0.32 -5.52
C GLY A 39 0.76 0.75 -6.29
N MET A 40 0.80 1.98 -5.76
CA MET A 40 1.60 3.06 -6.33
C MET A 40 2.42 3.77 -5.25
N THR A 41 3.68 4.06 -5.57
CA THR A 41 4.57 4.88 -4.71
C THR A 41 5.51 5.72 -5.56
N TYR A 42 6.07 6.78 -4.99
CA TYR A 42 7.09 7.60 -5.65
C TYR A 42 8.48 7.24 -5.11
N ASP A 43 9.38 6.88 -6.02
CA ASP A 43 10.80 6.73 -5.79
C ASP A 43 11.48 8.07 -6.07
N GLY A 44 11.79 8.78 -4.99
CA GLY A 44 12.39 10.11 -5.04
C GLY A 44 13.87 10.13 -5.41
N GLU A 45 14.58 9.00 -5.34
CA GLU A 45 15.98 8.94 -5.80
C GLU A 45 16.06 8.89 -7.33
N ARG A 46 15.09 8.24 -7.97
CA ARG A 46 15.07 8.02 -9.43
C ARG A 46 14.07 8.91 -10.18
N ASP A 47 13.31 9.72 -9.45
CA ASP A 47 12.19 10.51 -9.97
C ASP A 47 11.18 9.66 -10.74
N LYS A 48 10.78 8.52 -10.16
CA LYS A 48 9.84 7.58 -10.79
C LYS A 48 8.61 7.35 -9.92
N VAL A 49 7.43 7.32 -10.54
CA VAL A 49 6.27 6.68 -9.90
C VAL A 49 6.30 5.20 -10.27
N ILE A 50 6.25 4.34 -9.27
CA ILE A 50 6.22 2.88 -9.43
C ILE A 50 4.79 2.41 -9.26
N LEU A 51 4.32 1.58 -10.18
CA LEU A 51 3.06 0.87 -10.10
C LEU A 51 3.33 -0.64 -10.08
N PHE A 52 2.65 -1.37 -9.19
CA PHE A 52 2.72 -2.83 -9.14
C PHE A 52 1.33 -3.46 -9.01
N GLY A 53 1.14 -4.53 -9.78
CA GLY A 53 0.00 -5.44 -9.61
C GLY A 53 -1.34 -4.82 -9.98
N GLY A 54 -2.37 -5.15 -9.21
CA GLY A 54 -3.76 -4.81 -9.56
C GLY A 54 -4.48 -5.95 -10.25
N ALA A 55 -5.67 -5.65 -10.77
CA ALA A 55 -6.46 -6.58 -11.57
C ALA A 55 -7.00 -5.87 -12.81
N GLN A 56 -7.05 -6.58 -13.93
CA GLN A 56 -7.68 -6.17 -15.17
C GLN A 56 -8.80 -7.15 -15.49
N SER A 57 -10.05 -6.71 -15.47
CA SER A 57 -11.21 -7.54 -15.79
C SER A 57 -11.20 -8.88 -15.02
N GLY A 58 -10.90 -8.79 -13.72
CA GLY A 58 -10.79 -9.94 -12.81
C GLY A 58 -9.52 -10.78 -12.95
N LYS A 59 -8.60 -10.46 -13.87
CA LYS A 59 -7.29 -11.11 -13.96
C LYS A 59 -6.27 -10.34 -13.13
N MET A 60 -5.74 -10.98 -12.09
CA MET A 60 -4.66 -10.43 -11.27
C MET A 60 -3.37 -10.24 -12.08
N MET A 61 -2.68 -9.13 -11.81
CA MET A 61 -1.43 -8.73 -12.45
C MET A 61 -0.27 -8.74 -11.46
N ASN A 62 0.95 -8.95 -11.98
CA ASN A 62 2.22 -8.90 -11.24
C ASN A 62 3.29 -8.05 -11.95
N ASP A 63 2.90 -7.31 -12.98
CA ASP A 63 3.81 -6.45 -13.70
C ASP A 63 4.16 -5.21 -12.87
N THR A 64 5.36 -4.70 -13.11
CA THR A 64 5.88 -3.48 -12.52
C THR A 64 6.08 -2.45 -13.61
N TRP A 65 5.50 -1.27 -13.41
CA TRP A 65 5.59 -0.15 -14.34
C TRP A 65 6.21 1.06 -13.65
N GLU A 66 6.98 1.82 -14.43
CA GLU A 66 7.54 3.10 -13.98
C GLU A 66 7.06 4.23 -14.88
N TRP A 67 6.61 5.31 -14.25
CA TRP A 67 6.32 6.58 -14.90
C TRP A 67 7.46 7.55 -14.65
N ASP A 68 7.98 8.14 -15.72
CA ASP A 68 9.12 9.05 -15.70
C ASP A 68 8.76 10.55 -15.83
N GLY A 69 7.47 10.88 -15.75
CA GLY A 69 6.98 12.23 -16.05
C GLY A 69 6.55 12.41 -17.51
N VAL A 70 6.84 11.45 -18.40
CA VAL A 70 6.54 11.53 -19.84
C VAL A 70 5.81 10.29 -20.33
N GLN A 71 6.26 9.10 -19.93
CA GLN A 71 5.72 7.82 -20.38
C GLN A 71 5.77 6.75 -19.29
N TRP A 72 4.87 5.78 -19.41
CA TRP A 72 4.93 4.54 -18.66
C TRP A 72 5.82 3.52 -19.35
N THR A 73 6.66 2.83 -18.60
CA THR A 73 7.50 1.72 -19.09
C THR A 73 7.27 0.48 -18.23
N ASN A 74 6.97 -0.66 -18.84
CA ASN A 74 6.96 -1.95 -18.13
C ASN A 74 8.42 -2.34 -17.88
N VAL A 75 8.82 -2.36 -16.61
CA VAL A 75 10.21 -2.60 -16.21
C VAL A 75 10.44 -4.03 -15.71
N SER A 76 9.40 -4.74 -15.28
CA SER A 76 9.49 -6.14 -14.86
C SER A 76 8.14 -6.85 -14.97
N ASN A 77 8.18 -8.14 -15.30
CA ASN A 77 7.06 -9.08 -15.15
C ASN A 77 7.41 -10.25 -14.21
N GLU A 78 8.55 -10.14 -13.53
CA GLU A 78 9.09 -11.10 -12.57
C GLU A 78 9.00 -10.54 -11.15
N GLY A 79 8.99 -11.41 -10.14
CA GLY A 79 8.98 -11.01 -8.73
C GLY A 79 7.77 -11.58 -7.97
N PRO A 80 7.08 -10.77 -7.14
CA PRO A 80 5.94 -11.23 -6.37
C PRO A 80 4.83 -11.79 -7.27
N THR A 81 4.07 -12.76 -6.77
CA THR A 81 2.92 -13.32 -7.49
C THR A 81 1.83 -12.27 -7.72
N PRO A 82 0.95 -12.44 -8.73
CA PRO A 82 -0.11 -11.47 -9.02
C PRO A 82 -1.02 -11.18 -7.84
N ARG A 83 -1.24 -9.90 -7.51
CA ARG A 83 -1.98 -9.50 -6.31
C ARG A 83 -2.42 -8.03 -6.31
N PHE A 84 -3.40 -7.72 -5.47
CA PHE A 84 -3.55 -6.39 -4.87
C PHE A 84 -2.62 -6.28 -3.68
N PRO A 85 -1.64 -5.34 -3.65
CA PRO A 85 -0.73 -5.20 -2.54
C PRO A 85 -1.41 -4.56 -1.31
N ALA A 86 -1.06 -5.01 -0.10
CA ALA A 86 -1.54 -4.39 1.14
C ALA A 86 -0.62 -3.24 1.58
N GLY A 87 0.67 -3.53 1.79
CA GLY A 87 1.70 -2.52 1.98
C GLY A 87 2.47 -2.26 0.69
N PHE A 88 2.59 -1.00 0.28
CA PHE A 88 3.39 -0.60 -0.87
C PHE A 88 3.93 0.81 -0.69
N THR A 89 5.21 0.96 -0.31
CA THR A 89 5.78 2.27 0.02
C THR A 89 7.28 2.33 -0.25
N TYR A 90 7.78 3.49 -0.66
CA TYR A 90 9.20 3.74 -0.89
C TYR A 90 9.92 4.08 0.41
N ASN A 91 10.97 3.33 0.73
CA ASN A 91 11.93 3.65 1.77
C ASN A 91 13.09 4.45 1.16
N ALA A 92 13.17 5.74 1.50
CA ALA A 92 14.17 6.64 0.95
C ALA A 92 15.59 6.39 1.50
N GLU A 93 15.72 5.84 2.71
CA GLU A 93 17.04 5.53 3.29
C GLU A 93 17.65 4.31 2.62
N ASN A 94 16.86 3.25 2.44
CA ASN A 94 17.29 2.01 1.80
C ASN A 94 17.16 2.03 0.27
N LYS A 95 16.65 3.13 -0.29
CA LYS A 95 16.46 3.38 -1.73
C LYS A 95 15.72 2.24 -2.43
N ASN A 96 14.66 1.74 -1.81
CA ASN A 96 13.86 0.65 -2.34
C ASN A 96 12.38 0.79 -1.99
N THR A 97 11.53 0.16 -2.79
CA THR A 97 10.09 0.06 -2.48
C THR A 97 9.81 -1.24 -1.77
N LEU A 98 9.23 -1.18 -0.59
CA LEU A 98 8.70 -2.34 0.13
C LEU A 98 7.30 -2.67 -0.40
N LEU A 99 7.10 -3.95 -0.71
CA LEU A 99 5.79 -4.59 -0.81
C LEU A 99 5.63 -5.56 0.36
N PHE A 100 4.48 -5.50 1.03
CA PHE A 100 4.10 -6.49 2.04
C PHE A 100 2.68 -7.02 1.79
N GLY A 101 2.56 -8.35 1.84
CA GLY A 101 1.30 -9.06 1.86
C GLY A 101 0.39 -8.77 0.67
N GLY A 102 -0.89 -8.54 0.96
CA GLY A 102 -1.93 -8.39 -0.06
C GLY A 102 -2.64 -9.70 -0.36
N HIS A 103 -3.43 -9.70 -1.44
CA HIS A 103 -4.21 -10.87 -1.81
C HIS A 103 -4.31 -11.09 -3.31
N SER A 104 -4.58 -12.34 -3.67
CA SER A 104 -4.89 -12.78 -5.04
C SER A 104 -6.17 -13.58 -5.06
N PHE A 105 -6.82 -13.63 -6.22
CA PHE A 105 -7.90 -14.57 -6.49
C PHE A 105 -7.80 -15.08 -7.92
N ASP A 106 -8.13 -16.35 -8.08
CA ASP A 106 -8.22 -17.03 -9.37
C ASP A 106 -9.26 -18.16 -9.31
N ASN A 107 -9.23 -19.06 -10.29
CA ASN A 107 -10.14 -20.22 -10.33
C ASN A 107 -9.91 -21.22 -9.18
N GLN A 108 -8.80 -21.14 -8.45
CA GLN A 108 -8.45 -22.01 -7.34
C GLN A 108 -8.90 -21.42 -6.00
N GLY A 109 -9.17 -20.12 -5.94
CA GLY A 109 -9.78 -19.45 -4.80
C GLY A 109 -9.05 -18.17 -4.40
N PHE A 110 -9.36 -17.70 -3.21
CA PHE A 110 -8.76 -16.50 -2.61
C PHE A 110 -7.51 -16.88 -1.81
N THR A 111 -6.44 -16.10 -1.95
CA THR A 111 -5.16 -16.30 -1.23
C THR A 111 -4.68 -14.98 -0.65
N THR A 112 -4.35 -14.93 0.64
CA THR A 112 -3.60 -13.83 1.26
C THR A 112 -2.13 -14.17 1.38
N TYR A 113 -1.28 -13.15 1.40
CA TYR A 113 0.17 -13.32 1.51
C TYR A 113 0.76 -12.63 2.74
N ALA A 114 1.85 -13.19 3.26
CA ALA A 114 2.66 -12.65 4.38
C ALA A 114 4.10 -12.32 3.94
N ASP A 115 4.41 -12.43 2.66
CA ASP A 115 5.76 -12.23 2.14
C ASP A 115 6.11 -10.73 2.04
N SER A 116 7.40 -10.45 2.19
CA SER A 116 7.97 -9.12 2.01
C SER A 116 8.93 -9.10 0.84
N TRP A 117 8.78 -8.10 -0.03
CA TRP A 117 9.61 -7.90 -1.21
C TRP A 117 10.14 -6.47 -1.27
N THR A 118 11.36 -6.28 -1.75
CA THR A 118 11.91 -4.95 -2.06
C THR A 118 12.21 -4.83 -3.54
N TRP A 119 11.87 -3.68 -4.13
CA TRP A 119 12.25 -3.29 -5.49
C TRP A 119 13.36 -2.23 -5.43
N ASP A 120 14.50 -2.52 -6.05
CA ASP A 120 15.67 -1.63 -6.09
C ASP A 120 15.76 -0.73 -7.34
N GLY A 121 14.71 -0.72 -8.17
CA GLY A 121 14.71 -0.05 -9.47
C GLY A 121 15.11 -0.93 -10.65
N LEU A 122 15.55 -2.16 -10.39
CA LEU A 122 15.94 -3.12 -11.42
C LEU A 122 15.34 -4.51 -11.18
N ASN A 123 15.33 -4.98 -9.93
CA ASN A 123 14.91 -6.32 -9.56
C ASN A 123 14.08 -6.34 -8.28
N TRP A 124 13.12 -7.25 -8.24
CA TRP A 124 12.45 -7.65 -7.02
C TRP A 124 13.31 -8.65 -6.25
N LYS A 125 13.42 -8.46 -4.94
CA LYS A 125 14.06 -9.40 -4.01
C LYS A 125 13.12 -9.68 -2.85
N GLN A 126 12.89 -10.96 -2.55
CA GLN A 126 12.20 -11.36 -1.32
C GLN A 126 13.16 -11.17 -0.14
N VAL A 127 12.75 -10.44 0.89
CA VAL A 127 13.64 -10.00 1.98
C VAL A 127 13.34 -10.57 3.35
N ALA A 128 12.07 -10.86 3.66
CA ALA A 128 11.69 -11.47 4.94
C ALA A 128 10.43 -12.33 4.80
N THR A 129 10.39 -13.43 5.54
CA THR A 129 9.23 -14.35 5.66
C THR A 129 8.71 -14.45 7.09
N GLU A 130 9.44 -13.93 8.07
CA GLU A 130 8.99 -13.78 9.45
C GLU A 130 8.48 -12.35 9.65
N GLY A 131 7.40 -12.18 10.42
CA GLY A 131 6.78 -10.87 10.63
C GLY A 131 5.24 -10.96 10.71
N PRO A 132 4.52 -9.92 10.25
CA PRO A 132 3.07 -9.91 10.30
C PRO A 132 2.48 -11.08 9.49
N SER A 133 1.37 -11.60 9.98
CA SER A 133 0.60 -12.67 9.34
C SER A 133 0.07 -12.27 7.96
N ALA A 134 -0.34 -13.27 7.17
CA ALA A 134 -0.85 -13.08 5.83
C ALA A 134 -2.13 -12.23 5.84
N ARG A 135 -2.08 -11.05 5.23
CA ARG A 135 -3.16 -10.07 5.37
C ARG A 135 -3.42 -9.24 4.13
N ASP A 136 -4.70 -8.96 3.93
CA ASP A 136 -5.17 -7.95 3.00
C ASP A 136 -5.42 -6.62 3.70
N GLY A 137 -5.35 -5.52 2.95
CA GLY A 137 -5.90 -4.24 3.35
C GLY A 137 -5.18 -3.54 4.50
N ALA A 138 -4.07 -4.09 4.98
CA ALA A 138 -3.12 -3.35 5.80
C ALA A 138 -2.63 -2.11 5.03
N ARG A 139 -2.02 -1.18 5.75
CA ARG A 139 -1.41 0.01 5.13
C ARG A 139 -0.01 0.20 5.68
N ALA A 140 0.91 0.52 4.79
CA ALA A 140 2.31 0.76 5.10
C ALA A 140 2.70 2.17 4.70
N ILE A 141 3.51 2.85 5.52
CA ILE A 141 4.06 4.17 5.20
C ILE A 141 5.47 4.32 5.77
N PHE A 142 6.39 4.85 4.96
CA PHE A 142 7.74 5.20 5.41
C PHE A 142 7.72 6.46 6.30
N ILE A 143 8.48 6.43 7.39
CA ILE A 143 8.66 7.54 8.34
C ILE A 143 10.12 8.02 8.27
N PRO A 144 10.43 9.07 7.50
CA PRO A 144 11.81 9.56 7.29
C PRO A 144 12.55 9.95 8.56
N THR A 145 11.83 10.47 9.58
CA THR A 145 12.46 10.95 10.82
C THR A 145 13.01 9.83 11.69
N SER A 146 12.53 8.61 11.49
CA SER A 146 12.83 7.45 12.35
C SER A 146 13.37 6.25 11.58
N ASP A 147 13.47 6.37 10.25
CA ASP A 147 13.97 5.34 9.33
C ASP A 147 13.32 3.96 9.52
N TYR A 148 11.98 3.94 9.52
CA TYR A 148 11.24 2.69 9.43
C TYR A 148 9.97 2.85 8.63
N ILE A 149 9.42 1.72 8.19
CA ILE A 149 8.07 1.67 7.63
C ILE A 149 7.12 1.22 8.74
N LEU A 150 6.07 2.01 8.99
CA LEU A 150 4.98 1.65 9.87
C LEU A 150 3.93 0.87 9.08
N LEU A 151 3.50 -0.29 9.57
CA LEU A 151 2.39 -1.06 9.06
C LEU A 151 1.29 -1.13 10.12
N PHE A 152 0.05 -0.91 9.70
CA PHE A 152 -1.11 -0.99 10.59
C PHE A 152 -2.24 -1.86 10.04
N GLY A 153 -2.78 -2.71 10.90
CA GLY A 153 -4.03 -3.44 10.71
C GLY A 153 -4.03 -4.40 9.52
N GLY A 154 -5.15 -4.43 8.79
CA GLY A 154 -5.45 -5.40 7.75
C GLY A 154 -6.38 -6.51 8.22
N ALA A 155 -6.56 -7.54 7.40
CA ALA A 155 -7.37 -8.70 7.74
C ALA A 155 -6.72 -10.01 7.31
N GLU A 156 -6.73 -10.97 8.23
CA GLU A 156 -6.50 -12.37 7.92
C GLU A 156 -7.78 -12.97 7.34
N ILE A 157 -7.68 -13.51 6.13
CA ILE A 157 -8.81 -14.10 5.42
C ILE A 157 -8.53 -15.60 5.28
N ALA A 158 -9.18 -16.38 6.15
CA ALA A 158 -9.15 -17.84 6.12
C ALA A 158 -10.59 -18.37 5.98
N ALA A 159 -10.97 -19.38 6.77
CA ALA A 159 -12.37 -19.80 6.86
C ALA A 159 -13.28 -18.68 7.43
N ASP A 160 -12.71 -17.87 8.33
CA ASP A 160 -13.32 -16.67 8.89
C ASP A 160 -12.40 -15.46 8.61
N VAL A 161 -12.98 -14.26 8.61
CA VAL A 161 -12.25 -13.00 8.46
C VAL A 161 -11.94 -12.43 9.85
N THR A 162 -10.66 -12.22 10.13
CA THR A 162 -10.18 -11.57 11.36
C THR A 162 -9.51 -10.26 11.01
N ASN A 163 -10.20 -9.14 11.27
CA ASN A 163 -9.57 -7.82 11.15
C ASN A 163 -8.57 -7.62 12.29
N LEU A 164 -7.47 -6.95 11.99
CA LEU A 164 -6.36 -6.71 12.90
C LEU A 164 -6.20 -5.22 13.23
N ASN A 165 -5.65 -4.94 14.40
CA ASN A 165 -5.26 -3.61 14.90
C ASN A 165 -3.83 -3.59 15.45
N ASP A 166 -3.02 -4.56 15.04
CA ASP A 166 -1.61 -4.63 15.40
C ASP A 166 -0.82 -3.55 14.66
N THR A 167 0.29 -3.13 15.28
CA THR A 167 1.22 -2.14 14.73
C THR A 167 2.58 -2.82 14.57
N TRP A 168 3.12 -2.75 13.36
CA TRP A 168 4.43 -3.30 13.05
C TRP A 168 5.35 -2.23 12.49
N ILE A 169 6.65 -2.38 12.74
CA ILE A 169 7.69 -1.57 12.10
C ILE A 169 8.64 -2.45 11.30
N TRP A 170 9.06 -1.94 10.15
CA TRP A 170 10.09 -2.54 9.31
C TRP A 170 11.34 -1.66 9.31
N ASN A 171 12.46 -2.22 9.76
CA ASN A 171 13.74 -1.53 9.91
C ASN A 171 14.66 -1.59 8.68
N GLY A 172 14.14 -2.00 7.51
CA GLY A 172 14.93 -2.26 6.31
C GLY A 172 15.32 -3.73 6.10
N SER A 173 15.20 -4.56 7.14
CA SER A 173 15.59 -5.98 7.06
C SER A 173 14.67 -6.95 7.80
N GLN A 174 14.00 -6.49 8.86
CA GLN A 174 13.15 -7.32 9.71
C GLN A 174 11.93 -6.53 10.19
N TRP A 175 10.85 -7.27 10.43
CA TRP A 175 9.65 -6.79 11.08
C TRP A 175 9.75 -6.92 12.60
N GLU A 176 9.25 -5.93 13.32
CA GLU A 176 9.06 -5.94 14.77
C GLU A 176 7.62 -5.53 15.09
N GLU A 177 6.93 -6.32 15.90
CA GLU A 177 5.61 -5.96 16.43
C GLU A 177 5.77 -5.02 17.61
N LEU A 178 5.02 -3.93 17.61
CA LEU A 178 5.01 -2.97 18.71
C LEU A 178 3.84 -3.25 19.64
N ASP A 179 4.15 -3.47 20.92
CA ASP A 179 3.15 -3.55 22.00
C ASP A 179 2.75 -2.14 22.44
N VAL A 180 1.90 -1.50 21.64
CA VAL A 180 1.45 -0.12 21.83
C VAL A 180 -0.07 -0.03 21.90
N GLN A 181 -0.56 0.91 22.72
CA GLN A 181 -1.98 1.11 22.89
C GLN A 181 -2.58 1.86 21.69
N GLY A 182 -3.61 1.26 21.07
CA GLY A 182 -4.44 1.88 20.06
C GLY A 182 -3.93 1.71 18.62
N PRO A 183 -4.73 2.12 17.61
CA PRO A 183 -6.19 2.27 17.62
C PRO A 183 -6.90 1.00 18.13
N PRO A 184 -7.95 1.13 18.98
CA PRO A 184 -8.58 -0.01 19.63
C PRO A 184 -9.38 -0.88 18.64
N HIS A 185 -9.74 -0.33 17.49
CA HIS A 185 -10.54 -1.02 16.50
C HIS A 185 -9.70 -1.48 15.32
N ALA A 186 -9.78 -2.78 15.08
CA ALA A 186 -9.28 -3.42 13.90
C ALA A 186 -9.89 -2.83 12.63
N ARG A 187 -9.09 -2.70 11.57
CA ARG A 187 -9.55 -2.14 10.31
C ARG A 187 -8.73 -2.58 9.10
N VAL A 188 -9.41 -2.61 7.96
CA VAL A 188 -8.82 -2.69 6.63
C VAL A 188 -8.95 -1.36 5.90
N HIS A 189 -8.05 -1.15 4.96
CA HIS A 189 -8.02 -0.02 4.03
C HIS A 189 -8.13 1.37 4.68
N PRO A 190 -7.47 1.67 5.82
CA PRO A 190 -7.38 3.06 6.25
C PRO A 190 -6.62 3.91 5.23
N ALA A 191 -6.79 5.23 5.30
CA ALA A 191 -5.88 6.16 4.65
C ALA A 191 -4.80 6.55 5.66
N MET A 192 -3.53 6.59 5.23
CA MET A 192 -2.41 7.05 6.05
C MET A 192 -1.55 8.06 5.26
N ALA A 193 -1.09 9.10 5.93
CA ALA A 193 -0.15 10.07 5.40
C ALA A 193 0.82 10.53 6.50
N PHE A 194 2.07 10.78 6.13
CA PHE A 194 3.07 11.35 7.04
C PHE A 194 3.07 12.87 6.92
N ASP A 195 2.89 13.55 8.05
CA ASP A 195 3.01 15.00 8.16
C ASP A 195 4.43 15.35 8.61
N GLU A 196 5.30 15.64 7.64
CA GLU A 196 6.71 15.97 7.87
C GLU A 196 6.90 17.18 8.79
N SER A 197 5.96 18.14 8.78
CA SER A 197 6.09 19.36 9.59
C SER A 197 5.89 19.11 11.08
N ARG A 198 5.11 18.07 11.41
CA ARG A 198 4.81 17.66 12.79
C ARG A 198 5.49 16.36 13.20
N GLY A 199 6.02 15.59 12.25
CA GLY A 199 6.66 14.31 12.50
C GLY A 199 5.67 13.21 12.93
N VAL A 200 4.43 13.25 12.43
CA VAL A 200 3.37 12.28 12.81
C VAL A 200 2.79 11.59 11.59
N VAL A 201 2.36 10.33 11.74
CA VAL A 201 1.47 9.69 10.74
C VAL A 201 0.03 9.97 11.13
N VAL A 202 -0.74 10.56 10.22
CA VAL A 202 -2.19 10.70 10.37
C VAL A 202 -2.86 9.52 9.69
N MET A 203 -3.70 8.80 10.43
CA MET A 203 -4.54 7.74 9.91
C MET A 203 -6.01 8.10 10.08
N THR A 204 -6.81 7.87 9.04
CA THR A 204 -8.27 8.06 9.08
C THR A 204 -8.98 7.01 8.26
N GLY A 205 -10.24 6.74 8.59
CA GLY A 205 -11.06 5.87 7.75
C GLY A 205 -10.75 4.38 7.95
N GLY A 206 -11.09 3.62 6.90
CA GLY A 206 -11.06 2.17 6.88
C GLY A 206 -12.38 1.56 7.30
N SER A 207 -12.43 0.23 7.31
CA SER A 207 -13.61 -0.53 7.71
C SER A 207 -13.26 -1.70 8.61
N ASN A 208 -14.18 -2.06 9.50
CA ASN A 208 -14.11 -3.25 10.36
C ASN A 208 -15.19 -4.28 9.95
N GLY A 209 -15.54 -4.31 8.67
CA GLY A 209 -16.59 -5.16 8.10
C GLY A 209 -17.49 -4.42 7.10
N PRO A 210 -18.41 -5.12 6.41
CA PRO A 210 -19.14 -4.61 5.24
C PRO A 210 -19.94 -3.32 5.48
N ASN A 211 -20.38 -3.09 6.72
CA ASN A 211 -21.18 -1.91 7.10
C ASN A 211 -20.56 -1.12 8.25
N ALA A 212 -19.31 -1.41 8.62
CA ALA A 212 -18.62 -0.80 9.75
C ALA A 212 -17.51 0.09 9.24
N THR A 213 -17.83 1.32 8.85
CA THR A 213 -16.83 2.33 8.49
C THR A 213 -16.29 2.99 9.75
N MET A 214 -15.01 3.34 9.73
CA MET A 214 -14.31 3.94 10.86
C MET A 214 -14.16 5.44 10.63
N PRO A 215 -14.97 6.31 11.27
CA PRO A 215 -14.92 7.75 11.03
C PRO A 215 -13.83 8.46 11.85
N ASP A 216 -13.08 7.70 12.64
CA ASP A 216 -12.07 8.19 13.57
C ASP A 216 -10.78 8.58 12.87
N THR A 217 -10.04 9.47 13.54
CA THR A 217 -8.72 9.92 13.11
C THR A 217 -7.74 9.70 14.26
N TRP A 218 -6.60 9.11 13.93
CA TRP A 218 -5.52 8.79 14.86
C TRP A 218 -4.20 9.36 14.36
N GLU A 219 -3.33 9.71 15.30
CA GLU A 219 -1.97 10.15 15.02
C GLU A 219 -0.95 9.24 15.70
N TRP A 220 0.00 8.72 14.92
CA TRP A 220 1.19 8.06 15.44
C TRP A 220 2.31 9.08 15.61
N ASP A 221 2.79 9.24 16.84
CA ASP A 221 3.84 10.21 17.20
C ASP A 221 5.26 9.63 17.25
N GLY A 222 5.43 8.37 16.81
CA GLY A 222 6.68 7.63 16.91
C GLY A 222 6.76 6.69 18.12
N ALA A 223 5.85 6.80 19.08
CA ALA A 223 5.80 5.95 20.26
C ALA A 223 4.40 5.38 20.56
N ALA A 224 3.34 6.14 20.27
CA ALA A 224 1.97 5.75 20.55
C ALA A 224 0.98 6.28 19.51
N TRP A 225 -0.18 5.62 19.44
CA TRP A 225 -1.34 6.10 18.71
C TRP A 225 -2.20 6.99 19.60
N ASN A 226 -2.40 8.23 19.18
CA ASN A 226 -3.20 9.23 19.85
C ASN A 226 -4.50 9.45 19.09
N CYS A 227 -5.63 9.37 19.78
CA CYS A 227 -6.93 9.70 19.20
C CYS A 227 -7.02 11.21 18.95
N MET A 228 -7.43 11.59 17.75
CA MET A 228 -7.64 13.00 17.37
C MET A 228 -9.13 13.35 17.21
N ALA A 229 -9.94 12.41 16.72
CA ALA A 229 -11.37 12.63 16.52
C ALA A 229 -12.17 11.33 16.46
N LYS A 230 -13.40 11.35 17.01
CA LYS A 230 -14.45 10.31 16.87
C LYS A 230 -14.04 8.87 17.27
N CYS A 231 -13.21 8.72 18.29
CA CYS A 231 -12.72 7.41 18.74
C CYS A 231 -13.56 6.75 19.85
N GLU A 232 -14.78 7.25 20.09
CA GLU A 232 -15.77 6.69 21.04
C GLU A 232 -16.78 5.79 20.32
#